data_AF-A0A497P196-F1
#
_entry.id   AF-A0A497P196-F1
#
_cell.length_a   1.000
_cell.length_b   1.000
_cell.length_c   1.000
_cell.angle_alpha   90.00
_cell.angle_beta   90.00
_cell.angle_gamma   90.00
#
_symmetry.space_group_name_H-M   'P 1'
#
loop_
_entity.id
_entity.type
_entity.pdbx_description
1 polymer ?
#
loop_
_entity_poly.entity_id
_entity_poly.type
_entity_poly.pdbx_seq_one_letter_code
_entity_poly.pdbx_strand_id
1 'polypeptide(L)'
;MASSTGVRMLPVAISDDVRIYCPENGRFSFFNSPYPAHHSFSAIDIYPSGRFGDVAPSPVSGVIVGIRRVECPSGRGFKSSQHDCV
;
A
#
# COMPACT_ATOMS: atom_id res chain seq x y z
N MET A 1 -19.70 -11.13 -18.13
CA MET A 1 -19.81 -9.79 -17.53
C MET A 1 -18.94 -9.81 -16.27
N ALA A 2 -17.67 -9.41 -16.37
CA ALA A 2 -16.84 -9.26 -15.17
C ALA A 2 -17.41 -8.10 -14.37
N SER A 3 -17.95 -8.40 -13.19
CA SER A 3 -18.47 -7.38 -12.27
C SER A 3 -17.34 -6.40 -11.98
N SER A 4 -17.48 -5.14 -12.43
CA SER A 4 -16.61 -4.06 -11.97
C SER A 4 -16.98 -3.74 -10.53
N THR A 5 -16.55 -4.56 -9.59
CA THR A 5 -16.45 -4.18 -8.17
C THR A 5 -15.26 -3.23 -8.03
N GLY A 6 -15.30 -2.10 -8.74
CA GLY A 6 -14.34 -1.04 -8.57
C GLY A 6 -14.64 -0.36 -7.25
N VAL A 7 -13.90 -0.70 -6.21
CA VAL A 7 -13.99 0.03 -4.94
C VAL A 7 -13.68 1.50 -5.22
N ARG A 8 -14.54 2.40 -4.76
CA ARG A 8 -14.32 3.84 -4.90
C ARG A 8 -13.04 4.22 -4.17
N MET A 9 -12.13 4.90 -4.87
CA MET A 9 -10.88 5.40 -4.31
C MET A 9 -11.06 6.87 -3.91
N LEU A 10 -10.86 7.21 -2.64
CA LEU A 10 -11.02 8.55 -2.08
C LEU A 10 -9.65 9.20 -1.84
N PRO A 11 -9.44 10.48 -2.18
CA PRO A 11 -8.17 11.15 -1.92
C PRO A 11 -7.97 11.35 -0.41
N VAL A 12 -6.78 11.02 0.10
CA VAL A 12 -6.44 11.12 1.53
C VAL A 12 -5.22 11.98 1.81
N ALA A 13 -4.35 12.16 0.81
CA ALA A 13 -3.16 13.00 0.92
C ALA A 13 -2.73 13.52 -0.45
N ILE A 14 -1.87 14.53 -0.45
CA ILE A 14 -1.22 15.07 -1.63
C ILE A 14 0.23 15.42 -1.30
N SER A 15 1.15 15.12 -2.21
CA SER A 15 2.53 15.63 -2.19
C SER A 15 2.80 16.22 -3.57
N ASP A 16 3.08 17.52 -3.62
CA ASP A 16 3.15 18.29 -4.86
C ASP A 16 1.90 18.07 -5.75
N ASP A 17 2.05 17.46 -6.92
CA ASP A 17 0.98 17.16 -7.87
C ASP A 17 0.45 15.71 -7.76
N VAL A 18 1.05 14.89 -6.89
CA VAL A 18 0.68 13.47 -6.70
C VAL A 18 -0.36 13.33 -5.61
N ARG A 19 -1.58 12.95 -6.00
CA ARG A 19 -2.66 12.59 -5.07
C ARG A 19 -2.57 11.12 -4.67
N ILE A 20 -2.72 10.87 -3.39
CA ILE A 20 -2.75 9.54 -2.79
C ILE A 20 -4.20 9.21 -2.41
N TYR A 21 -4.62 7.99 -2.74
CA TYR A 21 -5.98 7.51 -2.59
C TYR A 21 -6.06 6.27 -1.71
N CYS A 22 -7.11 6.22 -0.89
CA CYS A 22 -7.48 5.05 -0.10
C CYS A 22 -8.83 4.51 -0.60
N PRO A 23 -9.03 3.19 -0.65
CA PRO A 23 -10.36 2.62 -0.84
C PRO A 23 -11.37 3.18 0.18
N GLU A 24 -12.59 3.47 -0.23
CA GLU A 24 -13.66 4.03 0.62
C GLU A 24 -13.95 3.18 1.87
N ASN A 25 -13.78 1.87 1.76
CA ASN A 25 -13.93 0.92 2.85
C ASN A 25 -12.59 0.51 3.52
N GLY A 26 -11.49 1.16 3.14
CA GLY A 26 -10.16 0.96 3.70
C GLY A 26 -9.89 1.85 4.92
N ARG A 27 -8.65 1.80 5.41
CA ARG A 27 -8.13 2.68 6.46
C ARG A 27 -6.80 3.26 6.03
N PHE A 28 -6.43 4.41 6.58
CA PHE A 28 -5.10 4.97 6.42
C PHE A 28 -4.58 5.55 7.74
N SER A 29 -3.26 5.68 7.88
CA SER A 29 -2.65 6.31 9.04
C SER A 29 -1.32 6.94 8.68
N PHE A 30 -1.08 8.13 9.22
CA PHE A 30 0.24 8.76 9.19
C PHE A 30 1.14 8.32 10.34
N PHE A 31 0.65 7.51 11.29
CA PHE A 31 1.34 7.28 12.57
C PHE A 31 1.46 5.81 12.98
N ASN A 32 0.97 4.86 12.19
CA ASN A 32 0.90 3.46 12.61
C ASN A 32 2.28 2.78 12.61
N SER A 33 3.15 3.16 11.66
CA SER A 33 4.51 2.65 11.58
C SER A 33 5.51 3.57 12.30
N PRO A 34 6.53 3.02 12.99
CA PRO A 34 7.47 3.79 13.81
C PRO A 34 8.60 4.44 13.00
N TYR A 35 8.47 4.54 11.67
CA TYR A 35 9.55 5.08 10.83
C TYR A 35 9.57 6.61 10.89
N PRO A 36 10.75 7.27 10.88
CA PRO A 36 10.85 8.73 10.96
C PRO A 36 9.99 9.49 9.96
N ALA A 37 9.75 8.94 8.76
CA ALA A 37 8.91 9.54 7.74
C ALA A 37 7.45 9.77 8.20
N HIS A 38 6.94 8.95 9.11
CA HIS A 38 5.61 9.11 9.71
C HIS A 38 5.57 10.31 10.67
N HIS A 39 6.70 10.66 11.31
CA HIS A 39 6.77 11.82 12.20
C HIS A 39 6.83 13.14 11.43
N SER A 40 7.38 13.13 10.20
CA SER A 40 7.46 14.29 9.32
C SER A 40 6.29 14.41 8.34
N PHE A 41 5.24 13.58 8.47
CA PHE A 41 4.11 13.52 7.54
C PHE A 41 4.51 13.24 6.08
N SER A 42 5.68 12.62 5.88
CA SER A 42 6.21 12.29 4.56
C SER A 42 5.98 10.81 4.18
N ALA A 43 5.23 10.07 4.98
CA ALA A 43 4.78 8.71 4.70
C ALA A 43 3.35 8.48 5.22
N ILE A 44 2.62 7.61 4.54
CA ILE A 44 1.25 7.21 4.88
C ILE A 44 1.11 5.70 4.69
N ASP A 45 0.53 5.04 5.68
CA ASP A 45 0.13 3.64 5.58
C ASP A 45 -1.30 3.55 5.05
N ILE A 46 -1.53 2.70 4.05
CA ILE A 46 -2.86 2.43 3.49
C ILE A 46 -3.18 0.96 3.68
N TYR A 47 -4.35 0.70 4.26
CA TYR A 47 -4.87 -0.62 4.55
C TYR A 47 -6.15 -0.83 3.72
N PRO A 48 -6.04 -1.44 2.52
CA PRO A 48 -7.22 -1.85 1.77
C PRO A 48 -8.11 -2.79 2.60
N SER A 49 -9.41 -2.74 2.38
CA SER A 49 -10.30 -3.76 2.92
C SER A 49 -9.95 -5.11 2.31
N GLY A 50 -9.79 -6.14 3.13
CA GLY A 50 -9.52 -7.49 2.63
C GLY A 50 -8.68 -8.30 3.60
N ARG A 51 -8.35 -9.52 3.19
CA ARG A 51 -7.40 -10.40 3.87
C ARG A 51 -6.05 -10.33 3.19
N PHE A 52 -5.03 -10.79 3.90
CA PHE A 52 -3.71 -10.99 3.31
C PHE A 52 -3.82 -11.88 2.06
N GLY A 53 -3.23 -11.43 0.95
CA GLY A 53 -3.30 -12.11 -0.35
C GLY A 53 -4.42 -11.63 -1.28
N ASP A 54 -5.34 -10.79 -0.80
CA ASP A 54 -6.34 -10.15 -1.67
C ASP A 54 -5.70 -9.03 -2.52
N VAL A 55 -6.41 -8.58 -3.56
CA VAL A 55 -5.95 -7.52 -4.47
C VAL A 55 -5.80 -6.20 -3.71
N ALA A 56 -4.59 -5.63 -3.74
CA ALA A 56 -4.32 -4.28 -3.28
C ALA A 56 -4.43 -3.30 -4.47
N PRO A 57 -5.40 -2.37 -4.48
CA PRO A 57 -5.49 -1.37 -5.53
C PRO A 57 -4.34 -0.37 -5.45
N SER A 58 -3.92 0.17 -6.60
CA SER A 58 -2.92 1.24 -6.64
C SER A 58 -3.43 2.48 -5.89
N PRO A 59 -2.66 3.05 -4.94
CA PRO A 59 -3.04 4.25 -4.22
C PRO A 59 -2.75 5.54 -5.01
N VAL A 60 -2.16 5.45 -6.21
CA VAL A 60 -1.83 6.58 -7.07
C VAL A 60 -2.26 6.31 -8.51
N SER A 61 -2.55 7.38 -9.26
CA SER A 61 -2.76 7.29 -10.71
C SER A 61 -1.43 7.26 -11.45
N GLY A 62 -1.35 6.49 -12.53
CA GLY A 62 -0.14 6.38 -13.34
C GLY A 62 -0.07 5.05 -14.09
N VAL A 63 1.13 4.72 -14.56
CA VAL A 63 1.43 3.47 -15.26
C VAL A 63 2.54 2.75 -14.50
N ILE A 64 2.36 1.45 -14.26
CA ILE A 64 3.42 0.60 -13.70
C ILE A 64 4.47 0.40 -14.78
N VAL A 65 5.68 0.90 -14.54
CA VAL A 65 6.83 0.76 -15.46
C VAL A 65 7.73 -0.42 -15.14
N GLY A 66 7.56 -1.02 -13.96
CA GLY A 66 8.32 -2.17 -13.50
C GLY A 66 7.83 -2.66 -12.15
N ILE A 67 8.14 -3.93 -11.84
CA ILE A 67 7.87 -4.56 -10.53
C ILE A 67 9.18 -5.20 -10.10
N ARG A 68 9.68 -4.89 -8.90
CA ARG A 68 10.93 -5.45 -8.40
C ARG A 68 10.64 -6.53 -7.35
N ARG A 69 11.21 -7.71 -7.56
CA ARG A 69 11.25 -8.74 -6.52
C ARG A 69 12.47 -8.50 -5.64
N VAL A 70 12.27 -8.43 -4.33
CA VAL A 70 13.33 -8.22 -3.34
C VAL A 70 13.40 -9.44 -2.45
N GLU A 71 14.61 -9.90 -2.16
CA GLU A 71 14.84 -11.02 -1.25
C GLU A 71 14.53 -10.59 0.19
N CYS A 72 13.72 -11.38 0.88
CA CYS A 72 13.44 -11.15 2.29
C CYS A 72 14.63 -11.64 3.14
N PRO A 73 15.03 -10.91 4.20
CA PRO A 73 15.99 -11.42 5.17
C PRO A 73 15.51 -12.75 5.76
N SER A 74 16.45 -13.62 6.10
CA SER A 74 16.15 -14.90 6.75
C SER A 74 15.40 -14.65 8.07
N GLY A 75 14.22 -15.26 8.23
CA GLY A 75 13.45 -15.20 9.47
C GLY A 75 14.25 -15.72 10.66
N ARG A 76 14.15 -15.04 11.81
CA ARG A 76 14.81 -15.46 13.05
C ARG A 76 13.92 -16.44 13.81
N GLY A 77 14.06 -17.73 13.52
CA GLY A 77 13.35 -18.79 14.24
C GLY A 77 11.89 -19.02 13.81
N PHE A 78 11.49 -18.49 12.67
CA PHE A 78 10.17 -18.75 12.07
C PHE A 78 10.27 -18.83 10.55
N LYS A 79 9.30 -19.51 9.93
CA LYS A 79 9.21 -19.59 8.47
C LYS A 79 8.72 -18.24 7.92
N SER A 80 9.58 -17.54 7.19
CA SER A 80 9.25 -16.30 6.47
C SER A 80 9.11 -16.57 4.97
N SER A 81 8.49 -15.63 4.24
CA SER A 81 8.63 -15.59 2.77
C SER A 81 10.11 -15.40 2.41
N GLN A 82 10.50 -15.92 1.25
CA GLN A 82 11.85 -15.72 0.69
C GLN A 82 11.94 -14.42 -0.13
N HIS A 83 10.80 -13.90 -0.59
CA HIS A 83 10.73 -12.72 -1.44
C HIS A 83 9.52 -11.86 -1.10
N ASP A 84 9.65 -10.58 -1.39
CA ASP A 84 8.56 -9.61 -1.44
C ASP A 84 8.57 -8.89 -2.80
N CYS A 85 7.45 -8.28 -3.18
CA CYS A 85 7.33 -7.47 -4.39
C CYS A 85 7.17 -6.00 -3.98
N VAL A 86 8.06 -5.15 -4.48
CA VAL A 86 8.02 -3.68 -4.29
C VAL A 86 8.06 -2.94 -5.62
#